data_AF-A0A3D2IJI7-F1
#
_entry.id   AF-A0A3D2IJI7-F1
#
_cell.length_a   1.000
_cell.length_b   1.000
_cell.length_c   1.000
_cell.angle_alpha   90.00
_cell.angle_beta   90.00
_cell.angle_gamma   90.00
#
_symmetry.space_group_name_H-M   'P 1'
#
loop_
_entity.id
_entity.type
_entity.pdbx_description
1 polymer ?
#
loop_
_entity_poly.entity_id
_entity_poly.type
_entity_poly.pdbx_seq_one_letter_code
_entity_poly.pdbx_strand_id
1 'polypeptide(L)'
;RGIIQRAGVKNHNGRIYEQAILEREIKKYIDGPVREKRALGELDHPESSIINLKNVSHLITDFWWDGDNVLGKIEILPTPSGNIVKELIKSGVTVGVSSRGMGSLEDRGGVMEVQDDFELLCWDFVSTPSNPGSFMHMIKEGKENITYDYNNVNNIIREILCSKGNCPIF
;
A
#
# COMPACT_ATOMS: atom_id res chain seq x y z
N ARG A 1 -1.67 2.13 1.44
CA ARG A 1 -1.11 0.93 2.09
C ARG A 1 -2.12 -0.19 2.02
N GLY A 2 -1.66 -1.43 2.04
CA GLY A 2 -2.51 -2.61 2.04
C GLY A 2 -1.66 -3.86 2.10
N ILE A 3 -2.33 -5.02 2.12
CA ILE A 3 -1.67 -6.30 1.90
C ILE A 3 -1.21 -6.32 0.44
N ILE A 4 0.02 -6.72 0.22
CA ILE A 4 0.62 -6.78 -1.11
C ILE A 4 1.00 -8.22 -1.50
N GLN A 5 1.18 -9.11 -0.50
CA GLN A 5 1.46 -10.53 -0.68
C GLN A 5 1.09 -11.33 0.57
N ARG A 6 0.87 -12.64 0.43
CA ARG A 6 0.68 -13.59 1.55
C ARG A 6 1.55 -14.82 1.40
N ALA A 7 2.12 -15.28 2.51
CA ALA A 7 2.80 -16.57 2.60
C ALA A 7 1.80 -17.70 2.87
N GLY A 8 2.07 -18.92 2.37
CA GLY A 8 1.32 -20.14 2.72
C GLY A 8 -0.13 -20.22 2.22
N VAL A 9 -0.63 -19.21 1.50
CA VAL A 9 -2.01 -19.15 1.01
C VAL A 9 -2.05 -19.35 -0.50
N LYS A 10 -2.94 -20.24 -0.97
CA LYS A 10 -3.18 -20.45 -2.40
C LYS A 10 -3.82 -19.20 -3.00
N ASN A 11 -3.13 -18.58 -3.95
CA ASN A 11 -3.64 -17.42 -4.68
C ASN A 11 -4.62 -17.85 -5.81
N HIS A 12 -5.26 -16.87 -6.48
CA HIS A 12 -6.20 -17.14 -7.58
C HIS A 12 -5.56 -17.84 -8.79
N ASN A 13 -4.24 -17.76 -8.94
CA ASN A 13 -3.49 -18.47 -9.98
C ASN A 13 -3.11 -19.90 -9.55
N GLY A 14 -3.59 -20.35 -8.41
CA GLY A 14 -3.32 -21.67 -7.87
C GLY A 14 -1.93 -21.87 -7.27
N ARG A 15 -1.21 -20.77 -7.01
CA ARG A 15 0.17 -20.80 -6.50
C ARG A 15 0.24 -20.58 -5.00
N ILE A 16 1.20 -21.22 -4.33
CA ILE A 16 1.57 -20.96 -2.94
C ILE A 16 3.02 -20.48 -2.91
N TYR A 17 3.27 -19.46 -2.07
CA TYR A 17 4.60 -18.95 -1.80
C TYR A 17 4.98 -19.35 -0.38
N GLU A 18 6.07 -20.08 -0.21
CA GLU A 18 6.63 -20.36 1.11
C GLU A 18 7.10 -19.07 1.79
N GLN A 19 6.94 -18.99 3.12
CA GLN A 19 7.32 -17.82 3.89
C GLN A 19 8.82 -17.50 3.76
N ALA A 20 9.68 -18.51 3.79
CA ALA A 20 11.13 -18.31 3.69
C ALA A 20 11.55 -17.67 2.36
N ILE A 21 10.92 -18.08 1.25
CA ILE A 21 11.15 -17.49 -0.08
C ILE A 21 10.72 -16.03 -0.09
N LEU A 22 9.53 -15.73 0.44
CA LEU A 22 9.04 -14.34 0.50
C LEU A 22 9.91 -13.48 1.41
N GLU A 23 10.29 -13.95 2.60
CA GLU A 23 11.17 -13.19 3.51
C GLU A 23 12.49 -12.82 2.86
N ARG A 24 13.11 -13.78 2.14
CA ARG A 24 14.34 -13.56 1.36
C ARG A 24 14.14 -12.48 0.31
N GLU A 25 13.10 -12.62 -0.52
CA GLU A 25 12.88 -11.70 -1.64
C GLU A 25 12.43 -10.31 -1.17
N ILE A 26 11.58 -10.21 -0.15
CA ILE A 26 11.19 -8.93 0.47
C ILE A 26 12.41 -8.22 1.03
N LYS A 27 13.28 -8.93 1.77
CA LYS A 27 14.50 -8.35 2.31
C LYS A 27 15.42 -7.83 1.20
N LYS A 28 15.67 -8.63 0.17
CA LYS A 28 16.44 -8.23 -1.02
C LYS A 28 15.83 -6.99 -1.70
N TYR A 29 14.51 -6.94 -1.78
CA TYR A 29 13.78 -5.82 -2.38
C TYR A 29 13.90 -4.52 -1.56
N ILE A 30 13.82 -4.63 -0.23
CA ILE A 30 14.04 -3.51 0.70
C ILE A 30 15.49 -3.00 0.61
N ASP A 31 16.47 -3.90 0.72
CA ASP A 31 17.90 -3.58 0.77
C ASP A 31 18.44 -3.04 -0.56
N GLY A 32 17.77 -3.32 -1.69
CA GLY A 32 18.11 -2.81 -3.01
C GLY A 32 17.09 -1.79 -3.53
N PRO A 33 16.09 -2.21 -4.32
CA PRO A 33 15.12 -1.32 -4.97
C PRO A 33 14.51 -0.22 -4.10
N VAL A 34 14.07 -0.52 -2.87
CA VAL A 34 13.46 0.50 -2.00
C VAL A 34 14.50 1.49 -1.51
N ARG A 35 15.60 1.00 -0.91
CA ARG A 35 16.69 1.84 -0.40
C ARG A 35 17.28 2.75 -1.49
N GLU A 36 17.35 2.26 -2.72
CA GLU A 36 17.89 2.98 -3.88
C GLU A 36 16.83 3.80 -4.63
N LYS A 37 15.59 3.86 -4.12
CA LYS A 37 14.47 4.64 -4.68
C LYS A 37 14.15 4.29 -6.13
N ARG A 38 14.24 2.99 -6.47
CA ARG A 38 13.94 2.43 -7.80
C ARG A 38 12.95 1.26 -7.77
N ALA A 39 12.25 1.07 -6.65
CA ALA A 39 11.14 0.13 -6.48
C ALA A 39 9.88 0.60 -7.21
N LEU A 40 9.95 0.68 -8.54
CA LEU A 40 8.88 1.19 -9.40
C LEU A 40 7.85 0.10 -9.69
N GLY A 41 6.61 0.52 -9.93
CA GLY A 41 5.53 -0.34 -10.38
C GLY A 41 4.70 0.32 -11.48
N GLU A 42 4.08 -0.49 -12.33
CA GLU A 42 3.28 -0.03 -13.46
C GLU A 42 1.79 0.08 -13.10
N LEU A 43 1.04 0.82 -13.92
CA LEU A 43 -0.41 0.67 -13.98
C LEU A 43 -0.72 -0.45 -14.98
N ASP A 44 -1.54 -1.40 -14.55
CA ASP A 44 -1.80 -2.67 -15.22
C ASP A 44 -0.61 -3.65 -15.10
N HIS A 45 -0.80 -4.88 -15.59
CA HIS A 45 0.15 -5.98 -15.34
C HIS A 45 0.71 -6.55 -16.66
N PRO A 46 1.71 -5.89 -17.28
CA PRO A 46 2.29 -6.37 -18.52
C PRO A 46 3.05 -7.68 -18.30
N GLU A 47 3.05 -8.54 -19.32
CA GLU A 47 3.78 -9.82 -19.30
C GLU A 47 5.31 -9.64 -19.28
N SER A 48 5.80 -8.45 -19.64
CA SER A 48 7.22 -8.11 -19.61
C SER A 48 7.77 -8.15 -18.18
N SER A 49 8.92 -8.81 -18.00
CA SER A 49 9.71 -8.78 -16.77
C SER A 49 10.45 -7.45 -16.56
N ILE A 50 10.56 -6.63 -17.61
CA ILE A 50 11.21 -5.32 -17.57
C ILE A 50 10.14 -4.25 -17.36
N ILE A 51 10.39 -3.36 -16.40
CA ILE A 51 9.54 -2.21 -16.11
C ILE A 51 9.64 -1.18 -17.24
N ASN A 52 8.50 -0.81 -17.82
CA ASN A 52 8.43 0.27 -18.79
C ASN A 52 8.23 1.62 -18.08
N LEU A 53 9.25 2.49 -18.10
CA LEU A 53 9.19 3.80 -17.44
C LEU A 53 8.03 4.69 -17.92
N LYS A 54 7.51 4.49 -19.14
CA LYS A 54 6.34 5.23 -19.63
C LYS A 54 5.05 4.85 -18.89
N ASN A 55 4.97 3.62 -18.39
CA ASN A 55 3.79 3.06 -17.73
C ASN A 55 3.85 3.17 -16.20
N VAL A 56 5.02 3.53 -15.65
CA VAL A 56 5.24 3.64 -14.21
C VAL A 56 4.22 4.57 -13.58
N SER A 57 3.54 4.09 -12.55
CA SER A 57 2.48 4.81 -11.85
C SER A 57 2.84 5.13 -10.40
N HIS A 58 3.74 4.36 -9.81
CA HIS A 58 4.03 4.47 -8.38
C HIS A 58 5.43 4.00 -8.00
N LEU A 59 5.81 4.33 -6.78
CA LEU A 59 7.01 3.88 -6.10
C LEU A 59 6.60 3.17 -4.80
N ILE A 60 7.15 2.00 -4.54
CA ILE A 60 6.98 1.33 -3.26
C ILE A 60 8.00 1.89 -2.27
N THR A 61 7.51 2.33 -1.12
CA THR A 61 8.31 3.10 -0.15
C THR A 61 8.63 2.33 1.12
N ASP A 62 7.83 1.32 1.46
CA ASP A 62 8.05 0.55 2.69
C ASP A 62 7.33 -0.81 2.67
N PHE A 63 7.84 -1.74 3.48
CA PHE A 63 7.33 -3.10 3.66
C PHE A 63 7.42 -3.53 5.11
N TRP A 64 6.42 -4.27 5.59
CA TRP A 64 6.48 -4.93 6.89
C TRP A 64 5.60 -6.18 6.92
N TRP A 65 5.91 -7.10 7.83
CA TRP A 65 5.14 -8.31 8.06
C TRP A 65 4.06 -8.10 9.13
N ASP A 66 2.90 -8.74 8.94
CA ASP A 66 1.80 -8.85 9.90
C ASP A 66 1.24 -10.29 9.85
N GLY A 67 1.80 -11.14 10.72
CA GLY A 67 1.65 -12.59 10.61
C GLY A 67 2.16 -13.08 9.25
N ASP A 68 1.30 -13.79 8.52
CA ASP A 68 1.62 -14.33 7.19
C ASP A 68 1.40 -13.32 6.05
N ASN A 69 0.99 -12.09 6.37
CA ASN A 69 0.76 -11.03 5.39
C ASN A 69 1.98 -10.13 5.26
N VAL A 70 2.34 -9.81 4.02
CA VAL A 70 3.24 -8.70 3.72
C VAL A 70 2.39 -7.47 3.42
N LEU A 71 2.60 -6.40 4.19
CA LEU A 71 2.02 -5.10 3.91
C LEU A 71 3.03 -4.21 3.21
N GLY A 72 2.52 -3.32 2.36
CA GLY A 72 3.32 -2.31 1.67
C GLY A 72 2.76 -0.90 1.76
N LYS A 73 3.67 0.08 1.78
CA LYS A 73 3.37 1.50 1.56
C LYS A 73 3.77 1.86 0.13
N ILE A 74 2.85 2.51 -0.59
CA ILE A 74 3.03 2.90 -1.99
C ILE A 74 2.77 4.39 -2.11
N GLU A 75 3.66 5.09 -2.80
CA GLU A 75 3.53 6.49 -3.21
C GLU A 75 3.15 6.55 -4.69
N ILE A 76 2.02 7.17 -5.00
CA ILE A 76 1.59 7.41 -6.39
C ILE A 76 2.42 8.56 -6.95
N LEU A 77 3.06 8.33 -8.10
CA LEU A 77 3.91 9.31 -8.75
C LEU A 77 3.08 10.24 -9.68
N PRO A 78 3.50 11.49 -9.91
CA PRO A 78 2.80 12.43 -10.79
C PRO A 78 3.07 12.14 -12.29
N THR A 79 3.13 10.88 -12.69
CA THR A 79 3.26 10.44 -14.09
C THR A 79 1.88 10.37 -14.76
N PRO A 80 1.78 10.25 -16.10
CA PRO A 80 0.49 10.00 -16.75
C PRO A 80 -0.27 8.82 -16.14
N SER A 81 0.38 7.67 -15.96
CA SER A 81 -0.23 6.49 -15.34
C SER A 81 -0.56 6.69 -13.87
N GLY A 82 0.29 7.37 -13.10
CA GLY A 82 0.02 7.66 -11.69
C GLY A 82 -1.16 8.62 -11.51
N ASN A 83 -1.33 9.60 -12.41
CA ASN A 83 -2.51 10.45 -12.42
C ASN A 83 -3.79 9.67 -12.73
N ILE A 84 -3.74 8.66 -13.61
CA ILE A 84 -4.88 7.76 -13.83
C ILE A 84 -5.24 7.02 -12.53
N VAL A 85 -4.27 6.40 -11.86
CA VAL A 85 -4.50 5.73 -10.56
C VAL A 85 -5.10 6.69 -9.53
N LYS A 86 -4.56 7.91 -9.46
CA LYS A 86 -5.05 8.96 -8.55
C LYS A 86 -6.51 9.31 -8.82
N GLU A 87 -6.90 9.51 -10.07
CA GLU A 87 -8.28 9.86 -10.42
C GLU A 87 -9.25 8.68 -10.24
N LEU A 88 -8.80 7.44 -10.48
CA LEU A 88 -9.57 6.23 -10.16
C LEU A 88 -9.90 6.18 -8.66
N ILE A 89 -8.90 6.32 -7.80
CA ILE A 89 -9.08 6.29 -6.34
C ILE A 89 -9.99 7.44 -5.88
N LYS A 90 -9.81 8.66 -6.41
CA LYS A 90 -10.70 9.80 -6.11
C LYS A 90 -12.16 9.54 -6.52
N SER A 91 -12.37 8.77 -7.58
CA SER A 91 -13.70 8.38 -8.07
C SER A 91 -14.30 7.21 -7.28
N GLY A 92 -13.65 6.77 -6.20
CA GLY A 92 -14.10 5.66 -5.37
C GLY A 92 -13.78 4.27 -5.95
N VAL A 93 -12.97 4.19 -7.01
CA VAL A 93 -12.53 2.91 -7.56
C VAL A 93 -11.51 2.27 -6.62
N THR A 94 -11.77 1.02 -6.25
CA THR A 94 -10.81 0.22 -5.48
C THR A 94 -9.78 -0.38 -6.42
N VAL A 95 -8.49 -0.21 -6.10
CA VAL A 95 -7.38 -0.78 -6.88
C VAL A 95 -6.64 -1.83 -6.06
N GLY A 96 -6.31 -2.93 -6.72
CA GLY A 96 -5.52 -4.01 -6.16
C GLY A 96 -4.05 -3.90 -6.54
N VAL A 97 -3.25 -4.77 -5.95
CA VAL A 97 -1.82 -4.91 -6.26
C VAL A 97 -1.48 -6.36 -6.55
N SER A 98 -0.60 -6.58 -7.52
CA SER A 98 -0.10 -7.91 -7.88
C SER A 98 1.40 -7.88 -8.04
N SER A 99 2.10 -8.85 -7.45
CA SER A 99 3.54 -9.00 -7.62
C SER A 99 3.87 -9.57 -9.00
N ARG A 100 4.91 -9.04 -9.66
CA ARG A 100 5.64 -9.72 -10.75
C ARG A 100 6.86 -10.41 -10.19
N GLY A 101 7.09 -11.63 -10.66
CA GLY A 101 8.30 -12.37 -10.35
C GLY A 101 8.55 -13.45 -11.39
N MET A 102 9.78 -13.95 -11.44
CA MET A 102 10.19 -15.06 -12.30
C MET A 102 10.69 -16.21 -11.43
N GLY A 103 10.52 -17.44 -11.87
CA GLY A 103 10.95 -18.62 -11.15
C GLY A 103 10.17 -19.85 -11.57
N SER A 104 10.64 -21.00 -11.10
CA SER A 104 10.04 -22.30 -11.35
C SER A 104 8.84 -22.54 -10.43
N LEU A 105 7.94 -23.41 -10.89
CA LEU A 105 6.80 -23.90 -10.12
C LEU A 105 6.86 -25.42 -10.07
N GLU A 106 6.58 -26.01 -8.92
CA GLU A 106 6.42 -27.46 -8.73
C GLU A 106 4.96 -27.76 -8.41
N ASP A 107 4.37 -28.77 -9.07
CA ASP A 107 3.03 -29.25 -8.71
C ASP A 107 3.13 -30.19 -7.50
N ARG A 108 2.57 -29.77 -6.38
CA ARG A 108 2.42 -30.58 -5.17
C ARG A 108 0.95 -30.86 -4.88
N GLY A 109 0.39 -31.79 -5.65
CA GLY A 109 -0.97 -32.29 -5.42
C GLY A 109 -2.08 -31.31 -5.82
N GLY A 110 -1.93 -30.65 -6.97
CA GLY A 110 -2.91 -29.70 -7.50
C GLY A 110 -2.72 -28.26 -6.98
N VAL A 111 -1.54 -27.99 -6.42
CA VAL A 111 -1.10 -26.67 -5.96
C VAL A 111 0.28 -26.42 -6.53
N MET A 112 0.45 -25.27 -7.18
CA MET A 112 1.72 -24.88 -7.77
C MET A 112 2.58 -24.18 -6.73
N GLU A 113 3.53 -24.87 -6.14
CA GLU A 113 4.46 -24.30 -5.17
C GLU A 113 5.59 -23.54 -5.89
N VAL A 114 5.82 -22.31 -5.46
CA VAL A 114 6.89 -21.46 -5.97
C VAL A 114 8.22 -21.94 -5.42
N GLN A 115 9.19 -22.11 -6.31
CA GLN A 115 10.48 -22.72 -5.98
C GLN A 115 11.55 -21.69 -5.57
N ASP A 116 12.68 -22.20 -5.07
CA ASP A 116 13.77 -21.39 -4.53
C ASP A 116 14.44 -20.44 -5.53
N ASP A 117 14.31 -20.70 -6.84
CA ASP A 117 14.80 -19.83 -7.91
C ASP A 117 13.90 -18.60 -8.16
N PHE A 118 12.86 -18.40 -7.35
CA PHE A 118 11.98 -17.25 -7.44
C PHE A 118 12.69 -15.92 -7.17
N GLU A 119 12.53 -14.99 -8.11
CA GLU A 119 12.98 -13.61 -8.00
C GLU A 119 11.77 -12.66 -8.09
N LEU A 120 11.63 -11.83 -7.07
CA LEU A 120 10.62 -10.78 -7.02
C LEU A 120 11.08 -9.53 -7.77
N LEU A 121 10.27 -9.07 -8.72
CA LEU A 121 10.63 -7.96 -9.62
C LEU A 121 9.99 -6.63 -9.22
N CYS A 122 8.68 -6.62 -8.95
CA CYS A 122 7.94 -5.43 -8.52
C CYS A 122 6.49 -5.78 -8.15
N TRP A 123 5.70 -4.77 -7.81
CA TRP A 123 4.26 -4.86 -7.71
C TRP A 123 3.63 -3.84 -8.64
N ASP A 124 2.53 -4.22 -9.30
CA ASP A 124 1.77 -3.35 -10.17
C ASP A 124 0.36 -3.11 -9.62
N PHE A 125 -0.23 -1.98 -10.00
CA PHE A 125 -1.65 -1.74 -9.75
C PHE A 125 -2.50 -2.53 -10.75
N VAL A 126 -3.49 -3.26 -10.25
CA VAL A 126 -4.41 -4.08 -11.05
C VAL A 126 -5.85 -3.88 -10.62
N SER A 127 -6.79 -4.19 -11.50
CA SER A 127 -8.22 -4.19 -11.15
C SER A 127 -8.59 -5.38 -10.25
N THR A 128 -7.96 -6.54 -10.48
CA THR A 128 -8.25 -7.79 -9.77
C THR A 128 -6.93 -8.44 -9.32
N PRO A 129 -6.56 -8.37 -8.03
CA PRO A 129 -5.34 -8.99 -7.52
C PRO A 129 -5.45 -10.52 -7.49
N SER A 130 -4.34 -11.19 -7.78
CA SER A 130 -4.26 -12.66 -7.68
C SER A 130 -4.19 -13.12 -6.23
N ASN A 131 -3.49 -12.37 -5.37
CA ASN A 131 -3.46 -12.62 -3.94
C ASN A 131 -4.74 -12.11 -3.28
N PRO A 132 -5.50 -12.95 -2.54
CA PRO A 132 -6.74 -12.52 -1.91
C PRO A 132 -6.51 -11.31 -1.00
N GLY A 133 -7.45 -10.37 -0.97
CA GLY A 133 -7.38 -9.20 -0.06
C GLY A 133 -6.26 -8.18 -0.35
N SER A 134 -5.48 -8.33 -1.42
CA SER A 134 -4.44 -7.38 -1.82
C SER A 134 -5.02 -6.11 -2.47
N PHE A 135 -5.85 -5.39 -1.73
CA PHE A 135 -6.41 -4.08 -2.11
C PHE A 135 -5.75 -2.96 -1.31
N MET A 136 -5.62 -1.80 -1.96
CA MET A 136 -4.92 -0.66 -1.38
C MET A 136 -5.90 0.35 -0.78
N HIS A 137 -5.55 0.85 0.41
CA HIS A 137 -6.28 1.90 1.10
C HIS A 137 -5.45 3.17 1.20
N MET A 138 -6.09 4.32 1.02
CA MET A 138 -5.46 5.62 1.24
C MET A 138 -5.09 5.81 2.70
N ILE A 139 -3.93 6.40 2.95
CA ILE A 139 -3.54 6.87 4.28
C ILE A 139 -3.86 8.36 4.31
N LYS A 140 -4.76 8.78 5.19
CA LYS A 140 -4.89 10.20 5.52
C LYS A 140 -3.78 10.55 6.50
N GLU A 141 -2.64 10.99 6.00
CA GLU A 141 -1.62 11.62 6.84
C GLU A 141 -2.03 13.08 7.08
N GLY A 142 -2.98 13.27 7.98
CA GLY A 142 -3.34 14.57 8.53
C GLY A 142 -3.71 14.38 9.98
N LYS A 143 -3.11 15.19 10.88
CA LYS A 143 -3.74 15.43 12.17
C LYS A 143 -5.15 15.91 11.86
N GLU A 144 -6.17 15.15 12.26
CA GLU A 144 -7.49 15.74 12.38
C GLU A 144 -7.32 16.87 13.39
N ASN A 145 -7.30 18.11 12.90
CA ASN A 145 -7.44 19.26 13.76
C ASN A 145 -8.86 19.19 14.28
N ILE A 146 -9.05 18.48 15.39
CA ILE A 146 -10.28 18.51 16.15
C ILE A 146 -10.45 19.98 16.57
N THR A 147 -11.27 20.71 15.82
CA THR A 147 -11.72 22.04 16.21
C THR A 147 -12.71 21.84 17.35
N TYR A 148 -12.23 22.03 18.57
CA TYR A 148 -13.09 22.03 19.74
C TYR A 148 -13.93 23.31 19.73
N ASP A 149 -15.25 23.17 19.82
CA ASP A 149 -16.14 24.29 20.05
C ASP A 149 -16.08 24.69 21.53
N TYR A 150 -15.40 25.79 21.82
CA TYR A 150 -15.27 26.35 23.16
C TYR A 150 -16.35 27.39 23.49
N ASN A 151 -17.37 27.60 22.65
CA ASN A 151 -18.37 28.65 22.89
C ASN A 151 -19.05 28.52 24.26
N ASN A 152 -19.43 27.31 24.67
CA ASN A 152 -20.03 27.08 25.98
C ASN A 152 -19.05 27.33 27.14
N VAL A 153 -17.79 26.91 26.99
CA VAL A 153 -16.74 27.14 28.00
C VAL A 153 -16.46 28.64 28.14
N ASN A 154 -16.37 29.36 27.02
CA ASN A 154 -16.16 30.80 27.00
C ASN A 154 -17.33 31.56 27.61
N ASN A 155 -18.57 31.13 27.36
CA ASN A 155 -19.76 31.73 27.98
C ASN A 155 -19.78 31.53 29.50
N ILE A 156 -19.45 30.34 29.99
CA ILE A 156 -19.37 30.07 31.44
C ILE A 156 -18.25 30.88 32.08
N ILE A 157 -17.06 30.93 31.47
CA ILE A 157 -15.95 31.75 31.96
C ILE A 157 -16.34 33.22 31.99
N ARG A 158 -17.04 33.70 30.96
CA ARG A 158 -17.54 35.08 30.90
C ARG A 158 -18.56 35.35 32.01
N GLU A 159 -19.51 34.46 32.26
CA GLU A 159 -20.45 34.61 33.37
C GLU A 159 -19.73 34.71 34.72
N ILE A 160 -18.74 33.83 34.97
CA ILE A 160 -17.96 33.85 36.21
C ILE A 160 -17.17 35.16 36.34
N LEU A 161 -16.48 35.59 35.29
CA LEU A 161 -15.67 36.81 35.30
C LEU A 161 -16.52 38.07 35.46
N CYS A 162 -17.65 38.17 34.76
CA CYS A 162 -18.56 39.30 34.85
C CYS A 162 -19.33 39.30 36.19
N SER A 163 -19.58 38.13 36.82
CA SER A 163 -20.11 38.05 38.19
C SER A 163 -19.15 38.58 39.26
N LYS A 164 -17.83 38.58 38.97
CA LYS A 164 -16.78 39.11 39.86
C LYS A 164 -16.30 40.51 39.47
N GLY A 165 -17.04 41.19 38.59
CA GLY A 165 -16.83 42.61 38.26
C GLY A 165 -15.71 42.90 37.25
N ASN A 166 -15.11 41.88 36.62
CA ASN A 166 -14.06 42.07 35.62
C ASN A 166 -14.52 41.43 34.30
N CYS A 167 -15.00 42.25 33.36
CA CYS A 167 -15.60 41.78 32.10
C CYS A 167 -14.77 42.35 30.94
N PRO A 168 -13.73 41.63 30.45
CA PRO A 168 -12.98 42.09 29.30
C PRO A 168 -13.89 41.98 28.06
N ILE A 169 -14.20 43.12 27.47
CA ILE A 169 -14.92 43.20 26.20
C ILE A 169 -13.87 43.03 25.11
N PHE A 170 -13.66 41.82 24.59
CA PHE A 170 -13.28 41.54 23.20
C PHE A 170 -13.62 40.08 22.88
#